data_AF-A0A939BAL5-F1
#
_entry.id   AF-A0A939BAL5-F1
#
_cell.length_a   1.000
_cell.length_b   1.000
_cell.length_c   1.000
_cell.angle_alpha   90.00
_cell.angle_beta   90.00
_cell.angle_gamma   90.00
#
_symmetry.space_group_name_H-M   'P 1'
#
loop_
_entity.id
_entity.type
_entity.pdbx_description
1 polymer ?
#
loop_
_entity_poly.entity_id
_entity_poly.type
_entity_poly.pdbx_seq_one_letter_code
_entity_poly.pdbx_strand_id
1 'polypeptide(L)'
;MKCSIITIHHIHNFGSVFQAYALAHFLDINGYDTEIIDYRPGYYKLGRNKLKTAVGRALNYGSYSNRKQKFENFISKYETLSEKCFSSVAELEMYYKDRDNHIFIAGGDQLWNTYHPCGNDEAYKLVFMEI
;
A
#
# COMPACT_ATOMS: atom_id res chain seq x y z
N MET A 1 -5.93 9.91 -18.78
CA MET A 1 -5.21 10.39 -17.59
C MET A 1 -5.52 9.42 -16.46
N LYS A 2 -4.49 8.74 -15.97
CA LYS A 2 -4.61 7.73 -14.92
C LYS A 2 -4.46 8.40 -13.56
N CYS A 3 -5.22 7.96 -12.56
CA CYS A 3 -5.14 8.44 -11.20
C CYS A 3 -4.49 7.35 -10.33
N SER A 4 -3.22 7.56 -9.98
CA SER A 4 -2.40 6.60 -9.24
C SER A 4 -2.32 6.99 -7.76
N ILE A 5 -2.87 6.16 -6.90
CA ILE A 5 -2.96 6.40 -5.46
C ILE A 5 -1.78 5.68 -4.78
N ILE A 6 -0.98 6.40 -4.00
CA ILE A 6 0.03 5.80 -3.12
C ILE A 6 -0.41 5.93 -1.66
N THR A 7 -0.67 4.79 -1.04
CA THR A 7 -1.05 4.70 0.37
C THR A 7 -0.69 3.32 0.92
N ILE A 8 -0.86 3.14 2.23
CA ILE A 8 -0.71 1.86 2.89
C ILE A 8 -1.92 1.00 2.51
N HIS A 9 -1.72 0.02 1.60
CA HIS A 9 -2.78 -0.88 1.14
C HIS A 9 -2.47 -2.36 1.49
N HIS A 10 -1.21 -2.79 1.48
CA HIS A 10 -0.85 -4.21 1.65
C HIS A 10 -0.80 -4.71 3.11
N ILE A 11 -0.95 -3.84 4.11
CA ILE A 11 -0.98 -4.25 5.51
C ILE A 11 -2.39 -4.73 5.84
N HIS A 12 -2.52 -5.98 6.36
CA HIS A 12 -3.80 -6.62 6.75
C HIS A 12 -4.49 -5.99 7.97
N ASN A 13 -4.82 -4.71 7.82
CA ASN A 13 -5.54 -3.85 8.73
C ASN A 13 -6.76 -3.29 7.98
N PHE A 14 -7.91 -3.30 8.64
CA PHE A 14 -9.16 -2.78 8.08
C PHE A 14 -9.07 -1.31 7.68
N GLY A 15 -8.41 -0.47 8.48
CA GLY A 15 -8.22 0.95 8.18
C GLY A 15 -7.45 1.13 6.88
N SER A 16 -6.27 0.53 6.78
CA SER A 16 -5.40 0.63 5.59
C SER A 16 -6.06 0.12 4.31
N VAL A 17 -6.54 -1.14 4.32
CA VAL A 17 -7.13 -1.79 3.14
C VAL A 17 -8.41 -1.09 2.72
N PHE A 18 -9.34 -0.84 3.65
CA PHE A 18 -10.62 -0.24 3.28
C PHE A 18 -10.51 1.24 2.96
N GLN A 19 -9.57 1.98 3.55
CA GLN A 19 -9.32 3.36 3.14
C GLN A 19 -8.75 3.43 1.71
N ALA A 20 -7.78 2.57 1.38
CA ALA A 20 -7.22 2.49 0.04
C ALA A 20 -8.31 2.17 -1.00
N TYR A 21 -9.10 1.12 -0.73
CA TYR A 21 -10.25 0.76 -1.56
C TYR A 21 -11.28 1.88 -1.67
N ALA A 22 -11.70 2.49 -0.55
CA ALA A 22 -12.75 3.50 -0.56
C ALA A 22 -12.36 4.73 -1.40
N LEU A 23 -11.10 5.17 -1.31
CA LEU A 23 -10.60 6.28 -2.13
C LEU A 23 -10.55 5.90 -3.61
N ALA A 24 -9.99 4.73 -3.94
CA ALA A 24 -9.92 4.25 -5.31
C ALA A 24 -11.31 4.08 -5.92
N HIS A 25 -12.22 3.42 -5.21
CA HIS A 25 -13.59 3.21 -5.63
C HIS A 25 -14.36 4.54 -5.81
N PHE A 26 -14.18 5.49 -4.89
CA PHE A 26 -14.79 6.82 -5.03
C PHE A 26 -14.35 7.51 -6.31
N LEU A 27 -13.06 7.47 -6.64
CA LEU A 27 -12.55 8.09 -7.87
C LEU A 27 -13.03 7.33 -9.12
N ASP A 28 -13.05 6.00 -9.07
CA ASP A 28 -13.53 5.13 -10.16
C ASP A 28 -14.98 5.44 -10.54
N ILE A 29 -15.90 5.48 -9.55
CA ILE A 29 -17.32 5.79 -9.79
C ILE A 29 -17.55 7.25 -10.24
N ASN A 30 -16.56 8.13 -10.06
CA ASN A 30 -16.58 9.51 -10.55
C ASN A 30 -15.88 9.67 -11.92
N GLY A 31 -15.54 8.56 -12.60
CA GLY A 31 -15.07 8.56 -13.98
C GLY A 31 -13.56 8.69 -14.15
N TYR A 32 -12.77 8.52 -13.09
CA TYR A 32 -11.31 8.47 -13.17
C TYR A 32 -10.83 7.03 -13.39
N ASP A 33 -9.89 6.82 -14.32
CA ASP A 33 -9.15 5.56 -14.44
C ASP A 33 -8.17 5.45 -13.26
N THR A 34 -8.47 4.61 -12.28
CA THR A 34 -7.76 4.58 -10.99
C THR A 34 -6.93 3.33 -10.79
N GLU A 35 -5.78 3.48 -10.14
CA GLU A 35 -4.99 2.37 -9.61
C GLU A 35 -4.44 2.71 -8.23
N ILE A 36 -4.19 1.69 -7.42
CA ILE A 36 -3.38 1.79 -6.21
C ILE A 36 -1.97 1.33 -6.57
N ILE A 37 -0.97 2.16 -6.30
CA ILE A 37 0.43 1.81 -6.50
C ILE A 37 0.79 0.70 -5.53
N ASP A 38 1.25 -0.44 -6.05
CA ASP A 38 1.63 -1.63 -5.28
C ASP A 38 2.99 -1.44 -4.59
N TYR A 39 3.07 -0.44 -3.73
CA TYR A 39 4.24 -0.09 -2.93
C TYR A 39 4.29 -0.89 -1.60
N ARG A 40 5.33 -1.72 -1.46
CA ARG A 40 5.57 -2.64 -0.33
C ARG A 40 6.98 -2.49 0.24
N PRO A 41 7.27 -1.42 0.98
CA PRO A 41 8.61 -1.18 1.50
C PRO A 41 9.01 -2.21 2.55
N GLY A 42 10.32 -2.49 2.61
CA GLY A 42 10.87 -3.61 3.38
C GLY A 42 10.65 -3.51 4.90
N TYR A 43 10.46 -2.30 5.44
CA TYR A 43 10.35 -2.09 6.88
C TYR A 43 9.07 -2.67 7.51
N TYR A 44 8.03 -2.98 6.72
CA TYR A 44 6.86 -3.70 7.24
C TYR A 44 7.15 -5.18 7.56
N LYS A 45 8.28 -5.72 7.08
CA LYS A 45 8.76 -7.06 7.41
C LYS A 45 9.60 -7.06 8.70
N LEU A 46 9.97 -5.89 9.23
CA LEU A 46 10.85 -5.74 10.39
C LEU A 46 10.05 -5.71 11.71
N GLY A 47 10.13 -6.77 12.50
CA GLY A 47 10.00 -6.71 13.97
C GLY A 47 8.87 -7.51 14.65
N ARG A 48 9.28 -8.46 15.52
CA ARG A 48 8.92 -8.62 16.96
C ARG A 48 9.51 -9.93 17.49
N ASN A 49 9.81 -9.98 18.79
CA ASN A 49 10.56 -11.04 19.49
C ASN A 49 10.27 -12.46 18.91
N LYS A 50 11.27 -13.04 18.22
CA LYS A 50 11.06 -14.17 17.28
C LYS A 50 10.40 -15.37 17.95
N LEU A 51 10.75 -15.67 19.20
CA LEU A 51 10.30 -16.89 19.88
C LEU A 51 8.85 -16.82 20.36
N LYS A 52 8.48 -15.80 21.17
CA LYS A 52 7.09 -15.65 21.67
C LYS A 52 6.10 -15.43 20.51
N THR A 53 6.51 -14.67 19.50
CA THR A 53 5.69 -14.41 18.30
C THR A 53 5.52 -15.68 17.47
N ALA A 54 6.56 -16.51 17.34
CA ALA A 54 6.47 -17.79 16.62
C ALA A 54 5.53 -18.78 17.31
N VAL A 55 5.62 -18.95 18.63
CA VAL A 55 4.74 -19.85 19.39
C VAL A 55 3.27 -19.41 19.29
N GLY A 56 3.00 -18.11 19.49
CA GLY A 56 1.64 -17.58 19.35
C GLY A 56 1.07 -17.71 17.93
N ARG A 57 1.92 -17.54 16.90
CA ARG A 57 1.56 -17.77 15.49
C ARG A 57 1.28 -19.23 15.19
N ALA A 58 2.05 -20.16 15.77
CA ALA A 58 1.84 -21.59 15.58
C ALA A 58 0.50 -22.05 16.19
N LEU A 59 0.22 -21.65 17.43
CA LEU A 59 -1.03 -21.99 18.12
C LEU A 59 -2.28 -21.44 17.40
N ASN A 60 -2.16 -20.28 16.76
CA ASN A 60 -3.27 -19.61 16.09
C ASN A 60 -3.13 -19.63 14.55
N TYR A 61 -2.34 -20.56 14.00
CA TYR A 61 -1.97 -20.55 12.58
C TYR A 61 -3.18 -20.51 11.66
N GLY A 62 -4.20 -21.33 11.93
CA GLY A 62 -5.44 -21.35 11.15
C GLY A 62 -6.16 -20.00 11.14
N SER A 63 -6.29 -19.35 12.29
CA SER A 63 -6.92 -18.03 12.41
C SER A 63 -6.13 -16.93 11.70
N TYR A 64 -4.80 -16.92 11.83
CA TYR A 64 -3.94 -15.97 11.12
C TYR A 64 -4.00 -16.19 9.60
N SER A 65 -3.94 -17.44 9.16
CA SER A 65 -4.02 -17.81 7.74
C SER A 65 -5.36 -17.42 7.13
N ASN A 66 -6.47 -17.73 7.81
CA ASN A 66 -7.82 -17.36 7.38
C ASN A 66 -7.98 -15.83 7.30
N ARG A 67 -7.50 -15.09 8.30
CA ARG A 67 -7.54 -13.62 8.27
C ARG A 67 -6.74 -13.07 7.08
N LYS A 68 -5.50 -13.55 6.90
CA LYS A 68 -4.67 -13.17 5.76
C LYS A 68 -5.40 -13.43 4.44
N GLN A 69 -5.93 -14.65 4.25
CA GLN A 69 -6.63 -15.02 3.03
C GLN A 69 -7.85 -14.12 2.77
N LYS A 70 -8.62 -13.74 3.79
CA LYS A 70 -9.74 -12.80 3.63
C LYS A 70 -9.29 -11.43 3.13
N PHE A 71 -8.17 -10.91 3.63
CA PHE A 71 -7.61 -9.65 3.13
C PHE A 71 -7.08 -9.77 1.71
N GLU A 72 -6.29 -10.81 1.40
CA GLU A 72 -5.77 -11.02 0.04
C GLU A 72 -6.90 -11.22 -0.98
N ASN A 73 -7.95 -11.97 -0.61
CA ASN A 73 -9.14 -12.15 -1.45
C ASN A 73 -9.90 -10.84 -1.66
N PHE A 74 -9.92 -9.95 -0.66
CA PHE A 74 -10.55 -8.64 -0.80
C PHE A 74 -9.74 -7.74 -1.73
N ILE A 75 -8.43 -7.62 -1.48
CA ILE A 75 -7.51 -6.80 -2.29
C ILE A 75 -7.56 -7.25 -3.74
N SER A 76 -7.36 -8.54 -4.01
CA SER A 76 -7.38 -9.08 -5.38
C SER A 76 -8.72 -8.93 -6.10
N LYS A 77 -9.83 -8.84 -5.37
CA LYS A 77 -11.17 -8.72 -5.96
C LYS A 77 -11.58 -7.28 -6.23
N TYR A 78 -11.17 -6.34 -5.37
CA TYR A 78 -11.73 -4.99 -5.35
C TYR A 78 -10.70 -3.88 -5.58
N GLU A 79 -9.41 -4.15 -5.44
CA GLU A 79 -8.35 -3.17 -5.65
C GLU A 79 -7.66 -3.41 -7.00
N THR A 80 -7.67 -2.39 -7.85
CA THR A 80 -6.84 -2.36 -9.06
C THR A 80 -5.44 -1.90 -8.68
N LEU A 81 -4.50 -2.84 -8.58
CA LEU A 81 -3.10 -2.54 -8.28
C LEU A 81 -2.33 -2.16 -9.56
N SER A 82 -1.27 -1.37 -9.40
CA SER A 82 -0.33 -1.10 -10.50
C SER A 82 0.31 -2.39 -11.02
N GLU A 83 0.67 -2.40 -12.31
CA GLU A 83 1.24 -3.58 -12.99
C GLU A 83 2.50 -4.13 -12.30
N LYS A 84 3.32 -3.23 -11.74
CA LYS A 84 4.51 -3.58 -10.97
C LYS A 84 4.30 -3.34 -9.48
N CYS A 85 4.95 -4.17 -8.69
CA CYS A 85 5.16 -3.96 -7.26
C CYS A 85 6.49 -3.23 -7.05
N PHE A 86 6.48 -2.25 -6.15
CA PHE A 86 7.60 -1.36 -5.85
C PHE A 86 7.99 -1.49 -4.38
N SER A 87 9.26 -1.27 -4.07
CA SER A 87 9.79 -1.37 -2.72
C SER A 87 10.69 -0.20 -2.33
N SER A 88 10.99 0.70 -3.27
CA SER A 88 11.81 1.89 -3.05
C SER A 88 11.37 3.07 -3.92
N VAL A 89 11.79 4.29 -3.53
CA VAL A 89 11.56 5.53 -4.29
C VAL A 89 12.20 5.45 -5.68
N ALA A 90 13.43 4.94 -5.78
CA ALA A 90 14.15 4.81 -7.05
C ALA A 90 13.42 3.92 -8.08
N GLU A 91 12.73 2.86 -7.63
CA GLU A 91 11.92 2.03 -8.53
C GLU A 91 10.68 2.77 -9.04
N LEU A 92 10.07 3.62 -8.21
CA LEU A 92 8.94 4.47 -8.60
C LEU A 92 9.39 5.54 -9.60
N GLU A 93 10.49 6.25 -9.30
CA GLU A 93 11.09 7.24 -10.20
C GLU A 93 11.36 6.63 -11.57
N MET A 94 12.10 5.52 -11.63
CA MET A 94 12.45 4.88 -12.90
C MET A 94 11.22 4.44 -13.71
N TYR A 95 10.13 4.03 -13.04
CA TYR A 95 8.92 3.57 -13.71
C TYR A 95 8.02 4.70 -14.19
N TYR A 96 7.93 5.80 -13.44
CA TYR A 96 7.03 6.92 -13.72
C TYR A 96 7.70 8.10 -14.44
N LYS A 97 9.04 8.14 -14.54
CA LYS A 97 9.80 9.24 -15.15
C LYS A 97 9.29 9.71 -16.52
N ASP A 98 8.92 8.77 -17.39
CA ASP A 98 8.47 9.08 -18.77
C ASP A 98 6.94 8.91 -18.92
N ARG A 99 6.19 8.91 -17.81
CA ARG A 99 4.74 8.69 -17.77
C ARG A 99 3.98 9.96 -17.40
N ASP A 100 3.91 10.90 -18.35
CA ASP A 100 3.30 12.22 -18.15
C ASP A 100 1.76 12.23 -18.02
N ASN A 101 1.11 11.07 -18.15
CA ASN A 101 -0.36 10.95 -18.16
C ASN A 101 -0.93 10.45 -16.82
N HIS A 102 -0.31 10.83 -15.71
CA HIS A 102 -0.69 10.40 -14.36
C HIS A 102 -0.98 11.59 -13.43
N ILE A 103 -2.09 11.50 -12.69
CA ILE A 103 -2.35 12.29 -11.48
C ILE A 103 -2.00 11.39 -10.31
N PHE A 104 -1.14 11.87 -9.41
CA PHE A 104 -0.76 11.14 -8.20
C PHE A 104 -1.53 11.66 -6.99
N ILE A 105 -2.01 10.73 -6.17
CA ILE A 105 -2.67 11.04 -4.90
C ILE A 105 -1.95 10.29 -3.79
N ALA A 106 -1.50 11.00 -2.77
CA ALA A 106 -0.98 10.42 -1.54
C ALA A 106 -1.88 10.81 -0.37
N GLY A 107 -2.19 9.86 0.52
CA GLY A 107 -3.05 10.14 1.67
C GLY A 107 -3.28 8.96 2.59
N GLY A 108 -3.53 9.27 3.86
CA GLY A 108 -3.70 8.30 4.95
C GLY A 108 -3.24 8.91 6.27
N ASP A 109 -3.90 8.55 7.36
CA ASP A 109 -3.63 9.09 8.70
C ASP A 109 -2.18 8.81 9.16
N GLN A 110 -1.64 7.63 8.82
CA GLN A 110 -0.28 7.22 9.20
C GLN A 110 0.84 7.74 8.29
N LEU A 111 0.52 8.24 7.09
CA LEU A 111 1.54 8.72 6.13
C LEU A 111 2.21 10.03 6.60
N TRP A 112 1.56 10.76 7.51
CA TRP A 112 2.08 12.01 8.06
C TRP A 112 2.60 11.86 9.49
N ASN A 113 2.50 10.65 10.05
CA ASN A 113 2.93 10.36 11.41
C ASN A 113 4.38 9.87 11.43
N THR A 114 5.32 10.78 11.71
CA THR A 114 6.77 10.51 11.74
C THR A 114 7.21 9.57 12.87
N TYR A 115 6.33 9.23 13.82
CA TYR A 115 6.60 8.16 14.78
C TYR A 115 6.55 6.76 14.16
N HIS A 116 5.95 6.62 12.96
CA HIS A 116 5.94 5.37 12.21
C HIS A 116 6.92 5.42 11.03
N PRO A 117 7.52 4.28 10.63
CA PRO A 117 8.42 4.23 9.47
C PRO A 117 7.80 4.82 8.20
N CYS A 118 6.50 4.62 7.97
CA CYS A 118 5.79 5.17 6.81
C CYS A 118 5.72 6.70 6.79
N GLY A 119 5.68 7.38 7.94
CA GLY A 119 5.70 8.85 7.98
C GLY A 119 7.03 9.46 7.58
N ASN A 120 8.11 8.66 7.63
CA ASN A 120 9.44 9.08 7.21
C ASN A 120 9.79 8.62 5.79
N ASP A 121 8.90 7.89 5.12
CA ASP A 121 9.12 7.35 3.79
C ASP A 121 8.75 8.39 2.72
N GLU A 122 9.73 8.76 1.91
CA GLU A 122 9.61 9.80 0.88
C GLU A 122 8.72 9.38 -0.29
N ALA A 123 8.52 8.08 -0.52
CA ALA A 123 7.61 7.61 -1.56
C ALA A 123 6.18 8.15 -1.32
N TYR A 124 5.71 8.12 -0.07
CA TYR A 124 4.39 8.64 0.30
C TYR A 124 4.29 10.18 0.25
N LYS A 125 5.42 10.87 0.05
CA LYS A 125 5.49 12.33 -0.13
C LYS A 125 5.61 12.72 -1.61
N LEU A 126 5.48 11.75 -2.52
CA LEU A 126 5.56 11.94 -3.96
C LEU A 126 6.90 12.51 -4.46
N VAL A 127 7.99 12.33 -3.72
CA VAL A 127 9.32 12.85 -4.09
C VAL A 127 9.80 12.29 -5.44
N PHE A 128 9.34 11.10 -5.82
CA PHE A 128 9.66 10.49 -7.12
C PHE A 128 9.12 11.25 -8.34
N MET A 129 8.34 12.31 -8.13
CA MET A 129 7.81 13.20 -9.18
C MET A 129 8.70 14.41 -9.47
N GLU A 130 9.61 14.76 -8.55
CA GLU A 130 10.44 15.97 -8.67
C GLU A 130 11.73 15.65 -9.45
N ILE A 131 11.65 15.66 -10.80
CA ILE A 131 12.82 15.75 -11.68
C ILE A 131 12.53 16.70 -12.85
#